data_AF-A0A923V6X2-F1
#
_entry.id   AF-A0A923V6X2-F1
#
_cell.length_a   1.000
_cell.length_b   1.000
_cell.length_c   1.000
_cell.angle_alpha   90.00
_cell.angle_beta   90.00
_cell.angle_gamma   90.00
#
_symmetry.space_group_name_H-M   'P 1'
#
loop_
_entity.id
_entity.type
_entity.pdbx_description
1 polymer ?
#
loop_
_entity_poly.entity_id
_entity_poly.type
_entity_poly.pdbx_seq_one_letter_code
_entity_poly.pdbx_strand_id
1 'polypeptide(L)'
;EMATLVNIIRDDKMINPASSERIYRNLTRIYYDSEALSEIPPTVQVASKSGAVDEARSEVLLVNAPHGDYVFCITTKNIIDTSWKYDNEAWTLIRNLSKMLWNYYEPHFGWQRPAAMDKFDR
;
A
#
# COMPACT_ATOMS: atom_id res chain seq x y z
N GLU A 1 14.60 3.01 0.16
CA GLU A 1 14.52 4.09 1.17
C GLU A 1 13.16 4.11 1.89
N MET A 2 12.02 4.28 1.20
CA MET A 2 10.70 4.37 1.86
C MET A 2 10.30 3.15 2.70
N ALA A 3 10.49 1.92 2.19
CA ALA A 3 10.23 0.70 2.97
C ALA A 3 11.06 0.64 4.26
N THR A 4 12.33 1.07 4.19
CA THR A 4 13.23 1.16 5.35
C THR A 4 12.72 2.17 6.38
N LEU A 5 12.24 3.34 5.93
CA LEU A 5 11.68 4.36 6.83
C LEU A 5 10.45 3.84 7.58
N VAL A 6 9.53 3.17 6.88
CA VAL A 6 8.33 2.59 7.53
C VAL A 6 8.73 1.49 8.52
N ASN A 7 9.77 0.71 8.22
CA ASN A 7 10.31 -0.27 9.16
C ASN A 7 10.91 0.40 10.42
N ILE A 8 11.64 1.51 10.28
CA ILE A 8 12.16 2.30 11.40
C ILE A 8 11.01 2.86 12.27
N ILE A 9 9.93 3.32 11.63
CA ILE A 9 8.72 3.78 12.35
C ILE A 9 8.11 2.63 13.13
N ARG A 10 7.94 1.45 12.51
CA ARG A 10 7.38 0.23 13.12
C ARG A 10 8.18 -0.25 14.34
N ASP A 11 9.50 -0.12 14.26
CA ASP A 11 10.45 -0.56 15.29
C ASP A 11 10.61 0.45 16.45
N ASP A 12 9.80 1.50 16.53
CA ASP A 12 9.92 2.58 17.54
C ASP A 12 11.24 3.36 17.51
N LYS A 13 11.93 3.33 16.36
CA LYS A 13 13.25 3.95 16.16
C LYS A 13 13.20 5.31 15.46
N MET A 14 12.02 5.80 15.08
CA MET A 14 11.90 7.12 14.47
C MET A 14 11.90 8.21 15.55
N ILE A 15 12.94 9.05 15.64
CA ILE A 15 13.09 10.15 16.61
C ILE A 15 12.98 9.70 18.09
N ASN A 16 11.81 9.25 18.54
CA ASN A 16 11.52 8.59 19.80
C ASN A 16 10.25 7.69 19.67
N PRO A 17 9.99 6.76 20.62
CA PRO A 17 8.85 5.85 20.54
C PRO A 17 7.47 6.54 20.39
N ALA A 18 7.25 7.66 21.09
CA ALA A 18 5.98 8.38 20.99
C ALA A 18 5.72 8.96 19.59
N SER A 19 6.78 9.37 18.89
CA SER A 19 6.71 9.87 17.51
C SER A 19 6.41 8.73 16.54
N SER A 20 7.11 7.60 16.69
CA SER A 20 6.83 6.36 15.94
C SER A 20 5.36 5.94 16.07
N GLU A 21 4.85 5.83 17.30
CA GLU A 21 3.46 5.43 17.56
C GLU A 21 2.46 6.40 16.92
N ARG A 22 2.70 7.71 17.04
CA ARG A 22 1.83 8.73 16.43
C ARG A 22 1.84 8.64 14.91
N ILE A 23 3.01 8.45 14.29
CA ILE A 23 3.14 8.32 12.83
C ILE A 23 2.45 7.04 12.37
N TYR A 24 2.70 5.90 13.02
CA TYR A 24 2.12 4.62 12.66
C TYR A 24 0.58 4.63 12.76
N ARG A 25 0.01 5.27 13.79
CA ARG A 25 -1.44 5.49 13.91
C ARG A 25 -2.03 6.32 12.78
N ASN A 26 -1.28 7.26 12.22
CA ASN A 26 -1.74 8.04 11.07
C ASN A 26 -1.68 7.20 9.79
N LEU A 27 -0.59 6.44 9.59
CA LEU A 27 -0.38 5.60 8.41
C LEU A 27 -1.38 4.44 8.31
N THR A 28 -2.01 4.04 9.42
CA THR A 28 -3.05 2.99 9.46
C THR A 28 -4.48 3.53 9.27
N ARG A 29 -4.63 4.84 9.06
CA ARG A 29 -5.94 5.53 8.90
C ARG A 29 -5.98 6.35 7.62
N ILE A 30 -5.39 5.81 6.56
CA ILE A 30 -5.31 6.48 5.27
C ILE A 30 -6.69 6.56 4.62
N TYR A 31 -6.93 7.70 3.97
CA TYR A 31 -8.17 7.98 3.24
C TYR A 31 -8.13 7.48 1.79
N TYR A 32 -6.95 7.47 1.16
CA TYR A 32 -6.76 7.00 -0.22
C TYR A 32 -6.33 5.54 -0.21
N ASP A 33 -7.25 4.63 -0.51
CA ASP A 33 -7.10 3.18 -0.36
C ASP A 33 -7.37 2.36 -1.63
N SER A 34 -7.55 3.02 -2.78
CA SER A 34 -7.89 2.41 -4.08
C SER A 34 -6.75 1.66 -4.79
N GLU A 35 -5.51 1.85 -4.35
CA GLU A 35 -4.32 1.37 -5.06
C GLU A 35 -3.78 0.06 -4.48
N ALA A 36 -2.51 -0.05 -4.08
CA ALA A 36 -1.97 -1.29 -3.52
C ALA A 36 -2.73 -1.74 -2.27
N LEU A 37 -3.19 -0.80 -1.44
CA LEU A 37 -3.99 -1.11 -0.25
C LEU A 37 -5.29 -1.87 -0.58
N SER A 38 -5.92 -1.58 -1.72
CA SER A 38 -7.17 -2.25 -2.13
C SER A 38 -7.03 -3.75 -2.38
N GLU A 39 -5.79 -4.22 -2.55
CA GLU A 39 -5.45 -5.62 -2.83
C GLU A 39 -5.02 -6.38 -1.55
N ILE A 40 -5.22 -5.79 -0.37
CA ILE A 40 -5.03 -6.41 0.94
C ILE A 40 -6.41 -6.56 1.63
N PRO A 41 -6.70 -7.65 2.37
CA PRO A 41 -7.98 -7.78 3.04
C PRO A 41 -8.25 -6.63 4.02
N PRO A 42 -9.49 -6.12 4.10
CA PRO A 42 -9.84 -5.00 4.99
C PRO A 42 -9.74 -5.36 6.48
N THR A 43 -9.62 -6.66 6.80
CA THR A 43 -9.40 -7.16 8.17
C THR A 43 -7.93 -7.14 8.58
N VAL A 44 -7.00 -6.88 7.65
CA VAL A 44 -5.57 -6.80 7.90
C VAL A 44 -5.18 -5.33 8.07
N GLN A 45 -4.56 -4.99 9.19
CA GLN A 45 -4.04 -3.63 9.39
C GLN A 45 -2.84 -3.41 8.47
N VAL A 46 -2.83 -2.25 7.81
CA VAL A 46 -1.74 -1.83 6.94
C VAL A 46 -1.38 -0.39 7.27
N ALA A 47 -0.10 -0.13 7.50
CA ALA A 47 0.42 1.24 7.51
C ALA A 47 0.83 1.60 6.08
N SER A 48 0.18 2.58 5.46
CA SER A 48 0.45 2.95 4.07
C SER A 48 0.64 4.44 3.84
N LYS A 49 1.27 4.79 2.70
CA LYS A 49 1.25 6.14 2.16
C LYS A 49 1.40 6.11 0.65
N SER A 50 0.46 6.76 -0.04
CA SER A 50 0.50 6.99 -1.49
C SER A 50 1.09 8.35 -1.86
N GLY A 51 1.57 8.48 -3.09
CA GLY A 51 2.01 9.74 -3.69
C GLY A 51 1.85 9.68 -5.21
N ALA A 52 1.26 10.72 -5.79
CA ALA A 52 0.96 10.80 -7.21
C ALA A 52 1.13 12.23 -7.73
N VAL A 53 1.80 12.36 -8.86
CA VAL A 53 1.87 13.54 -9.75
C VAL A 53 1.74 13.03 -11.18
N ASP A 54 1.39 13.86 -12.16
CA ASP A 54 1.03 13.39 -13.51
C ASP A 54 1.95 12.31 -14.11
N GLU A 55 3.28 12.45 -14.00
CA GLU A 55 4.25 11.50 -14.57
C GLU A 55 4.79 10.43 -13.59
N ALA A 56 4.26 10.32 -12.36
CA ALA A 56 4.70 9.34 -11.37
C ALA A 56 3.61 8.92 -10.37
N ARG A 57 3.57 7.62 -10.03
CA ARG A 57 2.69 7.06 -8.99
C ARG A 57 3.53 6.22 -8.03
N SER A 58 3.15 6.24 -6.75
CA SER A 58 3.89 5.52 -5.73
C SER A 58 3.02 5.15 -4.55
N GLU A 59 3.38 4.04 -3.91
CA GLU A 59 2.79 3.65 -2.64
C GLU A 59 3.75 2.76 -1.85
N VAL A 60 3.82 3.01 -0.54
CA VAL A 60 4.53 2.18 0.43
C VAL A 60 3.53 1.56 1.39
N LEU A 61 3.65 0.27 1.63
CA LEU A 61 2.82 -0.50 2.57
C LEU A 61 3.70 -1.29 3.53
N LEU A 62 3.34 -1.26 4.81
CA LEU A 62 3.72 -2.27 5.80
C LEU A 62 2.45 -3.00 6.22
N VAL A 63 2.39 -4.29 5.90
CA VAL A 63 1.23 -5.15 6.08
C VAL A 63 1.45 -6.01 7.33
N ASN A 64 0.54 -5.92 8.30
CA ASN A 64 0.56 -6.79 9.48
C ASN A 64 -0.12 -8.13 9.17
N ALA A 65 0.51 -8.93 8.30
CA ALA A 65 -0.08 -10.16 7.81
C ALA A 65 -0.04 -11.30 8.85
N PRO A 66 -0.94 -12.29 8.75
CA PRO A 66 -0.96 -13.45 9.64
C PRO A 66 0.36 -14.22 9.76
N HIS A 67 1.13 -14.37 8.68
CA HIS A 67 2.43 -15.04 8.70
C HIS A 67 3.55 -14.18 9.34
N GLY A 68 3.33 -12.88 9.49
CA GLY A 68 4.32 -11.90 9.93
C GLY A 68 4.24 -10.58 9.16
N ASP A 69 4.85 -9.54 9.70
CA ASP A 69 4.90 -8.23 9.05
C ASP A 69 5.77 -8.29 7.78
N TYR A 70 5.28 -7.72 6.67
CA TYR A 70 6.10 -7.48 5.49
C TYR A 70 5.91 -6.05 4.96
N VAL A 71 6.94 -5.53 4.29
CA VAL A 71 6.95 -4.15 3.79
C VAL A 71 7.40 -4.10 2.34
N PHE A 72 6.74 -3.27 1.53
CA PHE A 72 7.13 -3.02 0.15
C PHE A 72 6.83 -1.58 -0.26
N CYS A 73 7.53 -1.12 -1.29
CA CYS A 73 7.32 0.20 -1.89
C CYS A 73 7.37 0.06 -3.41
N ILE A 74 6.34 0.53 -4.10
CA ILE A 74 6.28 0.55 -5.56
C ILE A 74 6.29 2.01 -5.99
N THR A 75 7.17 2.34 -6.92
CA THR A 75 7.33 3.70 -7.45
C THR A 75 7.48 3.62 -8.97
N THR A 76 6.65 4.36 -9.70
CA THR A 76 6.81 4.58 -11.14
C THR A 76 7.36 5.98 -11.39
N LYS A 77 7.98 6.17 -12.55
CA LYS A 77 8.46 7.48 -13.02
C LYS A 77 8.39 7.53 -14.53
N ASN A 78 8.29 8.74 -15.09
CA ASN A 78 8.24 8.97 -16.53
C ASN A 78 7.12 8.16 -17.22
N ILE A 79 5.96 8.04 -16.56
CA ILE A 79 4.82 7.34 -17.15
C ILE A 79 4.23 8.19 -18.27
N ILE A 80 3.85 7.54 -19.39
CA ILE A 80 3.29 8.22 -20.57
C ILE A 80 1.80 8.48 -20.38
N ASP A 81 1.08 7.52 -19.81
CA ASP A 81 -0.31 7.72 -19.40
C ASP A 81 -0.36 8.58 -18.13
N THR A 82 -0.64 9.87 -18.32
CA THR A 82 -0.78 10.84 -17.23
C THR A 82 -2.22 10.97 -16.72
N SER A 83 -3.16 10.16 -17.25
CA SER A 83 -4.56 10.25 -16.87
C SER A 83 -4.79 9.87 -15.41
N TRP A 84 -5.86 10.41 -14.83
CA TRP A 84 -6.31 10.10 -13.47
C TRP A 84 -7.48 9.10 -13.46
N LYS A 85 -7.51 8.19 -14.43
CA LYS A 85 -8.52 7.12 -14.52
C LYS A 85 -8.03 5.85 -13.83
N TYR A 86 -8.96 5.09 -13.27
CA TYR A 86 -8.67 3.80 -12.62
C TYR A 86 -7.82 2.86 -13.49
N ASP A 87 -8.06 2.82 -14.80
CA ASP A 87 -7.37 1.95 -15.75
C ASP A 87 -5.96 2.42 -16.15
N ASN A 88 -5.45 3.50 -15.55
CA ASN A 88 -4.07 3.95 -15.75
C ASN A 88 -3.08 2.79 -15.53
N GLU A 89 -2.12 2.66 -16.43
CA GLU A 89 -1.18 1.54 -16.43
C GLU A 89 -0.33 1.47 -15.16
N ALA A 90 0.06 2.62 -14.58
CA ALA A 90 0.87 2.68 -13.38
C ALA A 90 0.10 2.20 -12.13
N TRP A 91 -1.16 2.60 -12.00
CA TRP A 91 -2.03 2.14 -10.92
C TRP A 91 -2.39 0.66 -11.06
N THR A 92 -2.66 0.22 -12.29
CA THR A 92 -2.88 -1.20 -12.58
C THR A 92 -1.65 -2.04 -12.21
N LEU A 93 -0.44 -1.57 -12.52
CA LEU A 93 0.81 -2.22 -12.11
C LEU A 93 0.93 -2.29 -10.58
N ILE A 94 0.65 -1.18 -9.88
CA ILE A 94 0.71 -1.12 -8.41
C ILE A 94 -0.23 -2.15 -7.78
N ARG A 95 -1.49 -2.23 -8.22
CA ARG A 95 -2.46 -3.22 -7.76
C ARG A 95 -2.01 -4.65 -8.05
N ASN A 96 -1.59 -4.92 -9.28
CA ASN A 96 -1.14 -6.27 -9.68
C ASN A 96 0.05 -6.75 -8.84
N LEU A 97 1.03 -5.88 -8.57
CA LEU A 97 2.17 -6.22 -7.72
C LEU A 97 1.77 -6.42 -6.26
N SER A 98 0.88 -5.58 -5.71
CA SER A 98 0.36 -5.76 -4.35
C SER A 98 -0.36 -7.09 -4.19
N LYS A 99 -1.26 -7.42 -5.13
CA LYS A 99 -1.97 -8.70 -5.17
C LYS A 99 -1.03 -9.90 -5.29
N MET A 100 0.02 -9.79 -6.11
CA MET A 100 1.04 -10.82 -6.23
C MET A 100 1.75 -11.06 -4.89
N LEU A 101 2.15 -10.00 -4.21
CA LEU A 101 2.81 -10.10 -2.89
C LEU A 101 1.88 -10.71 -1.85
N TRP A 102 0.63 -10.27 -1.77
CA TRP A 102 -0.35 -10.85 -0.86
C TRP A 102 -0.54 -12.35 -1.11
N ASN A 103 -0.75 -12.75 -2.36
CA ASN A 103 -0.95 -14.17 -2.70
C ASN A 103 0.31 -15.02 -2.48
N TYR A 104 1.50 -14.44 -2.58
CA TYR A 104 2.75 -15.13 -2.30
C TYR A 104 2.92 -15.42 -0.81
N TYR A 105 2.65 -14.44 0.04
CA TYR A 105 2.82 -14.57 1.48
C TYR A 105 1.63 -15.25 2.18
N GLU A 106 0.43 -15.09 1.66
CA GLU A 106 -0.83 -15.57 2.27
C GLU A 106 -1.68 -16.42 1.30
N PRO A 107 -1.11 -17.47 0.66
CA PRO A 107 -1.78 -18.26 -0.38
C PRO A 107 -3.03 -19.01 0.11
N HIS A 108 -3.17 -19.18 1.43
CA HIS A 108 -4.26 -19.95 2.05
C HIS A 108 -5.26 -19.09 2.83
N PHE A 109 -5.14 -17.76 2.81
CA PHE A 109 -6.04 -16.88 3.56
C PHE A 109 -7.48 -16.87 3.00
N GLY A 110 -7.65 -17.17 1.71
CA GLY A 110 -8.97 -17.34 1.08
C GLY A 110 -9.73 -16.04 0.78
N TRP A 111 -9.16 -14.88 1.08
CA TRP A 111 -9.73 -13.59 0.67
C TRP A 111 -9.42 -13.31 -0.80
N GLN A 112 -10.41 -12.78 -1.51
CA GLN A 112 -10.26 -12.23 -2.85
C GLN A 112 -10.93 -10.86 -2.88
N ARG A 113 -10.27 -9.88 -3.50
CA ARG A 113 -10.88 -8.57 -3.73
C ARG A 113 -12.21 -8.75 -4.49
N PRO A 114 -13.33 -8.24 -3.97
CA PRO A 114 -14.61 -8.36 -4.64
C PRO A 114 -14.58 -7.76 -6.05
N ALA A 115 -15.35 -8.35 -6.98
CA ALA A 115 -15.57 -7.72 -8.28
C ALA A 115 -16.31 -6.39 -8.11
N ALA A 116 -16.11 -5.46 -9.05
CA ALA A 116 -16.74 -4.14 -9.07
C ALA A 116 -16.31 -3.15 -7.97
N MET A 117 -15.19 -3.40 -7.27
CA MET A 117 -14.63 -2.47 -6.28
C MET A 117 -14.18 -1.14 -6.90
N ASP A 118 -13.84 -1.15 -8.19
CA ASP A 118 -13.51 0.03 -9.01
C ASP A 118 -14.62 1.09 -9.01
N LYS A 119 -15.87 0.72 -8.71
CA LYS A 119 -16.99 1.67 -8.60
C LYS A 119 -16.90 2.58 -7.37
N PHE A 120 -16.10 2.20 -6.38
CA PHE A 120 -15.88 2.97 -5.15
C PHE A 120 -14.54 3.71 -5.17
N ASP A 121 -13.66 3.34 -6.10
CA ASP A 121 -12.42 4.03 -6.38
C ASP A 121 -12.77 5.30 -7.18
N ARG A 122 -12.37 6.48 -6.67
CA ARG A 122 -12.74 7.78 -7.26
C ARG A 122 -11.92 8.11 -8.50
#